data_AF-K9T2M6-F1
#
_entry.id   AF-K9T2M6-F1
#
_cell.length_a   1.000
_cell.length_b   1.000
_cell.length_c   1.000
_cell.angle_alpha   90.00
_cell.angle_beta   90.00
_cell.angle_gamma   90.00
#
_symmetry.space_group_name_H-M   'P 1'
#
loop_
_entity.id
_entity.type
_entity.pdbx_description
1 polymer ?
#
loop_
_entity_poly.entity_id
_entity_poly.type
_entity_poly.pdbx_seq_one_letter_code
_entity_poly.pdbx_strand_id
1 'polypeptide(L)' 'MFGLGWPEVAIIAIVALIILGPKKIPELGSAIGKTLRGFKEEIGKPQEISSSEDKEED' A
#
# COMPACT_ATOMS: atom_id res chain seq x y z
N MET A 1 16.50 18.65 22.26
CA MET A 1 16.62 17.42 23.08
C MET A 1 15.97 16.30 22.27
N PHE A 2 16.68 15.20 22.01
CA PHE A 2 16.32 14.13 21.07
C PHE A 2 16.43 14.48 19.57
N GLY A 3 17.67 14.67 19.11
CA GLY A 3 17.98 14.53 17.69
C GLY A 3 18.06 13.05 17.36
N LEU A 4 16.93 12.44 17.00
CA LEU A 4 16.91 11.10 16.41
C LEU A 4 17.62 11.20 15.05
N GLY A 5 18.91 10.88 15.04
CA GLY A 5 19.68 10.79 13.83
C GLY A 5 19.36 9.50 13.07
N TRP A 6 19.84 9.45 11.84
CA TRP A 6 19.86 8.22 11.04
C TRP A 6 20.49 7.03 11.78
N PRO A 7 21.55 7.18 12.61
CA PRO A 7 22.12 6.06 13.38
C PRO A 7 21.15 5.44 14.38
N GLU A 8 20.41 6.24 15.14
CA GLU A 8 19.46 5.76 16.14
C GLU A 8 18.28 5.03 15.49
N VAL A 9 17.77 5.56 14.36
CA VAL A 9 16.73 4.89 13.57
C VAL A 9 17.23 3.55 13.04
N ALA A 10 18.49 3.46 12.59
CA ALA A 10 19.08 2.20 12.13
C ALA A 10 19.17 1.15 13.25
N ILE A 11 19.52 1.55 14.48
CA ILE A 11 19.55 0.64 15.63
C ILE A 11 18.16 0.10 15.94
N ILE A 12 17.14 0.96 15.97
CA ILE A 12 15.75 0.54 16.21
C ILE A 12 15.29 -0.41 15.10
N ALA A 13 15.62 -0.10 13.83
CA ALA A 13 15.30 -0.96 12.70
C ALA A 13 15.97 -2.33 12.84
N ILE A 14 17.22 -2.43 13.27
CA ILE A 14 17.91 -3.71 13.49
C ILE A 14 17.18 -4.54 14.55
N VAL A 15 16.82 -3.94 15.69
CA VAL A 15 16.09 -4.66 16.76
C VAL A 15 14.73 -5.13 16.25
N ALA A 16 14.00 -4.28 15.53
CA ALA A 16 12.73 -4.65 14.91
C ALA A 16 12.90 -5.79 13.89
N LEU A 17 13.96 -5.77 13.07
CA LEU A 17 14.27 -6.82 12.11
C LEU A 17 14.64 -8.15 12.78
N ILE A 18 15.22 -8.15 13.98
CA ILE A 18 15.46 -9.37 14.74
C ILE A 18 14.14 -9.97 15.24
N ILE A 19 13.24 -9.14 15.75
CA ILE A 19 11.94 -9.57 16.30
C ILE A 19 10.99 -10.03 15.19
N LEU A 20 10.84 -9.22 14.14
CA LEU A 20 9.93 -9.52 13.03
C LEU A 20 10.60 -10.45 11.99
N GLY A 21 11.91 -10.39 11.83
CA GLY A 21 12.63 -11.06 10.74
C GLY A 21 12.68 -10.20 9.47
N PRO A 22 13.84 -10.12 8.78
CA PRO A 22 14.01 -9.24 7.62
C PRO A 22 13.15 -9.62 6.42
N LYS A 23 12.68 -10.88 6.35
CA LYS A 23 11.75 -11.34 5.30
C LYS A 23 10.31 -10.86 5.52
N LYS A 24 9.90 -10.57 6.75
CA LYS A 24 8.52 -10.15 7.04
C LYS A 24 8.25 -8.71 6.58
N ILE A 25 9.24 -7.82 6.60
CA ILE A 25 9.09 -6.44 6.13
C ILE A 25 8.67 -6.37 4.64
N PRO A 26 9.37 -7.01 3.68
CA PRO A 26 8.95 -7.01 2.27
C PRO A 26 7.66 -7.80 2.03
N GLU A 27 7.38 -8.83 2.83
CA GLU A 27 6.13 -9.59 2.76
C GLU A 27 4.92 -8.73 3.15
N LEU A 28 5.00 -8.03 4.30
CA LEU A 28 4.00 -7.04 4.73
C LEU A 28 3.87 -5.90 3.72
N GLY A 29 4.99 -5.35 3.24
CA GLY A 29 4.99 -4.28 2.23
C GLY A 29 4.35 -4.72 0.91
N SER A 30 4.56 -5.96 0.48
CA SER A 30 3.94 -6.52 -0.72
C SER A 30 2.44 -6.72 -0.55
N ALA A 31 1.99 -7.17 0.63
CA ALA A 31 0.57 -7.32 0.94
C ALA A 31 -0.14 -5.95 0.97
N ILE A 32 0.41 -4.99 1.72
CA ILE A 32 -0.10 -3.62 1.80
C ILE A 32 -0.07 -2.94 0.42
N GLY A 33 1.00 -3.14 -0.34
CA GLY A 33 1.15 -2.57 -1.69
C GLY A 33 0.09 -3.08 -2.67
N LYS A 34 -0.27 -4.36 -2.61
CA LYS A 34 -1.37 -4.92 -3.41
C LYS A 34 -2.71 -4.30 -3.00
N THR A 35 -2.97 -4.16 -1.70
CA THR A 35 -4.19 -3.50 -1.19
C THR A 35 -4.27 -2.04 -1.61
N LEU A 36 -3.19 -1.27 -1.44
CA LEU A 36 -3.13 0.13 -1.85
C LEU A 36 -3.26 0.29 -3.37
N ARG A 37 -2.72 -0.65 -4.15
CA ARG A 37 -2.89 -0.65 -5.60
C ARG A 37 -4.35 -0.86 -6.01
N GLY A 38 -5.04 -1.81 -5.42
CA GLY A 38 -6.49 -2.01 -5.65
C GLY A 38 -7.30 -0.77 -5.24
N PHE A 39 -7.00 -0.19 -4.08
CA PHE A 39 -7.64 1.04 -3.61
C PHE A 39 -7.41 2.22 -4.56
N LYS A 40 -6.19 2.36 -5.09
CA LYS A 40 -5.85 3.39 -6.10
C LYS A 40 -6.57 3.15 -7.43
N GLU A 41 -6.74 1.90 -7.84
CA GLU A 41 -7.44 1.54 -9.08
C GLU A 41 -8.96 1.82 -8.96
N GLU A 42 -9.56 1.60 -7.80
CA GLU A 42 -10.96 1.91 -7.54
C GLU A 42 -11.21 3.42 -7.42
N ILE A 43 -10.35 4.15 -6.72
CA ILE A 43 -10.45 5.62 -6.61
C ILE A 43 -10.13 6.30 -7.94
N GLY A 44 -9.20 5.73 -8.70
CA GLY A 44 -8.74 6.25 -9.98
C GLY A 44 -9.63 5.89 -11.17
N LYS A 45 -10.68 5.07 -10.97
CA LYS A 45 -11.76 4.91 -11.93
C LYS A 45 -12.70 6.10 -11.76
N PRO A 46 -12.71 7.10 -12.66
CA PRO A 46 -13.86 7.99 -12.76
C PRO A 46 -15.09 7.10 -12.87
N GLN A 47 -15.99 7.26 -11.90
CA GLN A 47 -17.27 6.59 -11.88
C GLN A 47 -17.92 6.74 -13.26
N GLU A 48 -17.98 5.67 -14.04
CA GLU A 48 -19.06 5.49 -15.02
C GLU A 48 -20.36 5.33 -14.21
N ILE A 49 -20.85 6.44 -13.65
CA ILE A 49 -22.25 6.55 -13.31
C ILE A 49 -22.97 6.71 -14.63
N SER A 50 -23.72 5.67 -14.97
CA SER A 50 -24.84 5.67 -15.91
C SER A 50 -24.50 5.89 -17.39
N SER A 51 -24.53 4.80 -18.14
CA SER A 51 -25.40 4.71 -19.32
C SER A 51 -25.73 3.23 -19.56
N SER A 52 -26.73 2.75 -18.84
CA SER A 52 -27.56 1.64 -19.31
C SER A 52 -28.87 2.25 -19.80
N GLU A 53 -28.92 2.56 -21.09
CA GLU A 53 -30.07 2.91 -21.95
C GLU A 53 -29.45 2.86 -23.36
N ASP A 54 -29.84 2.05 -24.34
CA ASP A 54 -30.90 1.08 -24.49
C ASP A 54 -30.44 0.06 -25.54
N LYS A 55 -31.03 -1.14 -25.48
CA LYS A 55 -31.11 -2.01 -26.65
C LYS A 55 -32.12 -1.38 -27.60
N GLU A 56 -31.76 -1.07 -28.85
CA GLU A 56 -32.70 -1.23 -29.96
C GLU A 56 -31.96 -1.37 -31.29
N GLU A 57 -32.51 -2.26 -32.11
CA GLU A 57 -32.10 -2.69 -33.44
C GLU A 57 -32.31 -1.58 -34.49
N ASP A 58 -31.29 -1.30 -35.31
CA ASP A 58 -31.32 -1.27 -36.80
C ASP A 58 -29.86 -1.11 -37.33
#